data_AF-A0A5P2C0G9-F1
#
_entry.id   AF-A0A5P2C0G9-F1
#
_cell.length_a   1.000
_cell.length_b   1.000
_cell.length_c   1.000
_cell.angle_alpha   90.00
_cell.angle_beta   90.00
_cell.angle_gamma   90.00
#
_symmetry.space_group_name_H-M   'P 1'
#
loop_
_entity.id
_entity.type
_entity.pdbx_description
1 polymer ?
#
loop_
_entity_poly.entity_id
_entity_poly.type
_entity_poly.pdbx_seq_one_letter_code
_entity_poly.pdbx_strand_id
1 'polypeptide(L)'
;MNFPQYGGPGDGDGCGVVDHHPDGTAVRCAEAGTWHIAWEHEGPDEIRTSFVCDGHMETVRAAHPYLDRHQVGADCTRPRARWVDSRVGAWCRVPDAG
;
A
#
# COMPACT_ATOMS: atom_id res chain seq x y z
N MET A 1 -9.10 19.10 -8.81
CA MET A 1 -9.14 18.03 -7.79
C MET A 1 -8.00 17.11 -8.10
N ASN A 2 -7.02 17.04 -7.20
CA ASN A 2 -5.84 16.19 -7.37
C ASN A 2 -6.29 14.75 -7.12
N PHE A 3 -6.06 13.87 -8.09
CA PHE A 3 -6.26 12.44 -7.89
C PHE A 3 -4.87 11.83 -7.84
N PRO A 4 -4.31 11.59 -6.65
CA PRO A 4 -3.09 10.81 -6.56
C PRO A 4 -3.42 9.42 -7.11
N GLN A 5 -2.59 8.92 -8.01
CA GLN A 5 -2.70 7.53 -8.44
C GLN A 5 -2.21 6.66 -7.29
N TYR A 6 -3.15 6.21 -6.48
CA TYR A 6 -2.93 5.23 -5.42
C TYR A 6 -3.02 3.81 -6.00
N GLY A 7 -2.23 2.89 -5.44
CA GLY A 7 -2.32 1.48 -5.84
C GLY A 7 -1.40 1.05 -6.99
N GLY A 8 -0.29 1.76 -7.25
CA GLY A 8 0.81 1.23 -8.06
C GLY A 8 1.63 0.19 -7.28
N PRO A 9 2.33 -0.74 -7.96
CA PRO A 9 3.20 -1.70 -7.29
C PRO A 9 4.31 -0.91 -6.59
N GLY A 10 4.17 -0.76 -5.27
CA GLY A 10 5.25 -0.23 -4.45
C GLY A 10 6.23 -1.34 -4.20
N ASP A 11 7.50 -1.05 -4.40
CA ASP A 11 8.63 -1.99 -4.30
C ASP A 11 8.95 -2.35 -2.82
N GLY A 12 8.06 -2.03 -1.88
CA GLY A 12 8.25 -2.17 -0.43
C GLY A 12 9.07 -1.04 0.21
N ASP A 13 9.96 -0.39 -0.55
CA ASP A 13 10.92 0.57 -0.01
C ASP A 13 10.47 2.04 -0.08
N GLY A 14 9.47 2.38 -0.89
CA GLY A 14 9.05 3.77 -1.13
C GLY A 14 7.54 3.97 -1.23
N CYS A 15 7.11 5.20 -0.97
CA CYS A 15 5.74 5.62 -1.20
C CYS A 15 5.41 5.50 -2.71
N GLY A 16 4.38 4.71 -3.05
CA GLY A 16 3.95 4.46 -4.42
C GLY A 16 3.10 5.57 -5.03
N VAL A 17 2.92 6.69 -4.32
CA VAL A 17 2.01 7.76 -4.73
C VAL A 17 2.70 8.71 -5.71
N VAL A 18 1.96 9.08 -6.76
CA VAL A 18 2.30 10.19 -7.64
C VAL A 18 1.37 11.36 -7.33
N ASP A 19 1.95 12.46 -6.87
CA ASP A 19 1.25 13.70 -6.58
C ASP A 19 1.06 14.49 -7.88
N HIS A 20 -0.21 14.80 -8.19
CA HIS A 20 -0.55 15.65 -9.33
C HIS A 20 -0.82 17.07 -8.85
N HIS A 21 -0.05 18.02 -9.37
CA HIS A 21 -0.16 19.44 -9.03
C HIS A 21 -1.05 20.20 -10.03
N PRO A 22 -1.63 21.35 -9.62
CA PRO A 22 -2.53 22.14 -10.47
C PRO A 22 -1.91 22.68 -11.76
N ASP A 23 -0.59 22.80 -11.81
CA ASP A 23 0.17 23.21 -12.99
C ASP A 23 0.38 22.08 -14.01
N GLY A 24 -0.19 20.90 -13.75
CA GLY A 24 -0.08 19.72 -14.59
C GLY A 24 1.17 18.88 -14.32
N THR A 25 2.01 19.27 -13.36
CA THR A 25 3.18 18.46 -12.97
C THR A 25 2.75 17.25 -12.15
N ALA A 26 3.49 16.15 -12.33
CA ALA A 26 3.30 14.90 -11.59
C ALA A 26 4.62 14.51 -10.95
N VAL A 27 4.64 14.36 -9.63
CA VAL A 27 5.85 14.09 -8.86
C VAL A 27 5.66 12.79 -8.09
N ARG A 28 6.57 11.83 -8.29
CA ARG A 28 6.59 10.62 -7.47
C ARG A 28 7.07 10.98 -6.07
N CYS A 29 6.32 10.56 -5.06
CA CYS A 29 6.70 10.76 -3.67
C CYS A 29 8.07 10.10 -3.40
N ALA A 30 8.98 10.85 -2.79
CA ALA A 30 10.32 10.37 -2.44
C ALA A 30 10.39 9.78 -1.01
N GLU A 31 9.31 9.86 -0.25
CA GLU A 31 9.25 9.38 1.13
C GLU A 31 9.22 7.86 1.21
N ALA A 32 9.68 7.32 2.34
CA ALA A 32 9.59 5.90 2.63
C ALA A 32 8.14 5.45 2.78
N GLY A 33 7.84 4.24 2.29
CA GLY A 33 6.55 3.60 2.54
C GLY A 33 6.48 3.08 3.98
N THR A 34 5.72 3.75 4.84
CA THR A 34 5.51 3.34 6.24
C THR A 34 4.22 2.57 6.46
N TRP A 35 3.29 2.64 5.50
CA TRP A 35 2.02 1.91 5.51
C TRP A 35 1.91 0.97 4.33
N HIS A 36 1.36 -0.21 4.57
CA HIS A 36 0.92 -1.14 3.55
C HIS A 36 -0.61 -1.15 3.56
N ILE A 37 -1.21 -0.95 2.39
CA ILE A 37 -2.65 -0.82 2.20
C ILE A 37 -3.15 -1.99 1.36
N ALA A 38 -4.26 -2.61 1.78
CA ALA A 38 -5.05 -3.54 1.00
C ALA A 38 -6.27 -2.82 0.41
N TRP A 39 -6.34 -2.71 -0.92
CA TRP A 39 -7.39 -1.94 -1.60
C TRP A 39 -8.63 -2.76 -1.88
N GLU A 40 -8.46 -3.89 -2.57
CA GLU A 40 -9.53 -4.73 -3.09
C GLU A 40 -9.01 -6.14 -3.41
N HIS A 41 -9.91 -7.11 -3.55
CA HIS A 41 -9.56 -8.45 -4.03
C HIS A 41 -9.45 -8.43 -5.56
N GLU A 42 -8.32 -8.88 -6.10
CA GLU A 42 -8.10 -9.06 -7.56
C GLU A 42 -8.33 -10.51 -8.01
N GLY A 43 -8.46 -11.43 -7.05
CA GLY A 43 -8.74 -12.83 -7.29
C GLY A 43 -9.12 -13.55 -5.99
N PRO A 44 -9.33 -14.88 -6.03
CA PRO A 44 -9.68 -15.66 -4.84
C PRO A 44 -8.63 -15.54 -3.73
N ASP A 45 -7.35 -15.38 -4.09
CA ASP A 45 -6.21 -15.34 -3.16
C ASP A 45 -5.30 -14.12 -3.38
N GLU A 46 -5.75 -13.13 -4.15
CA GLU A 46 -4.96 -11.96 -4.52
C GLU A 46 -5.63 -10.68 -4.04
N ILE A 47 -4.85 -9.84 -3.36
CA ILE A 47 -5.27 -8.54 -2.87
C ILE A 47 -4.38 -7.50 -3.54
N ARG A 48 -5.01 -6.51 -4.15
CA ARG A 48 -4.31 -5.33 -4.65
C ARG A 48 -3.75 -4.56 -3.47
N THR A 49 -2.44 -4.32 -3.46
CA THR A 49 -1.80 -3.59 -2.37
C THR A 49 -0.93 -2.45 -2.85
N SER A 50 -0.62 -1.51 -1.95
CA SER A 50 0.41 -0.49 -2.17
C SER A 50 1.09 -0.07 -0.88
N PHE A 51 2.24 0.57 -1.02
CA PHE A 51 2.97 1.21 0.07
C PHE A 51 2.81 2.73 0.01
N VAL A 52 2.56 3.38 1.15
CA VAL A 52 2.45 4.85 1.23
C VAL A 52 3.16 5.39 2.49
N CYS A 53 3.61 6.64 2.45
CA CYS A 53 4.12 7.34 3.63
C CYS A 53 2.99 7.82 4.56
N ASP A 54 3.33 8.32 5.74
CA ASP A 54 2.34 8.79 6.73
C ASP A 54 1.44 9.90 6.18
N GLY A 55 2.01 10.90 5.50
CA GLY A 55 1.23 12.03 4.94
C GLY A 55 0.24 11.59 3.86
N HIS A 56 0.65 10.68 2.98
CA HIS A 56 -0.27 10.10 1.99
C HIS A 56 -1.29 9.16 2.63
N MET A 57 -0.93 8.44 3.70
CA MET A 57 -1.91 7.63 4.44
C MET A 57 -3.02 8.49 5.06
N GLU A 58 -2.71 9.68 5.58
CA GLU A 58 -3.74 10.61 6.06
C GLU A 58 -4.73 10.99 4.95
N THR A 59 -4.20 11.28 3.76
CA THR A 59 -5.02 11.59 2.59
C THR A 59 -5.87 10.38 2.17
N VAL A 60 -5.28 9.19 2.12
CA VAL A 60 -5.98 7.94 1.78
C VAL A 60 -7.12 7.68 2.77
N ARG A 61 -6.88 7.82 4.09
CA ARG A 61 -7.90 7.64 5.13
C ARG A 61 -9.10 8.56 4.95
N ALA A 62 -8.86 9.78 4.50
CA ALA A 62 -9.90 10.78 4.32
C ALA A 62 -10.70 10.60 3.02
N ALA A 63 -10.07 10.07 1.96
CA ALA A 63 -10.60 10.19 0.60
C ALA A 63 -10.87 8.87 -0.12
N HIS A 64 -10.37 7.73 0.37
CA HIS A 64 -10.45 6.46 -0.36
C HIS A 64 -10.91 5.29 0.51
N PRO A 65 -11.83 4.45 0.02
CA PRO A 65 -12.11 3.17 0.64
C PRO A 65 -10.94 2.20 0.42
N TYR A 66 -10.69 1.37 1.42
CA TYR A 66 -9.73 0.27 1.36
C TYR A 66 -10.24 -0.85 2.27
N LEU A 67 -9.83 -2.08 2.01
CA LEU A 67 -10.17 -3.23 2.85
C LEU A 67 -9.50 -3.09 4.21
N ASP A 68 -8.20 -2.82 4.21
CA ASP A 68 -7.44 -2.72 5.44
C ASP A 68 -6.06 -2.05 5.27
N ARG A 69 -5.36 -1.83 6.39
CA ARG A 69 -4.03 -1.20 6.44
C ARG A 69 -3.25 -1.60 7.68
N HIS A 70 -1.92 -1.61 7.56
CA HIS A 70 -1.03 -1.71 8.72
C HIS A 70 0.32 -1.00 8.47
N GLN A 71 1.08 -0.82 9.54
CA GLN A 71 2.47 -0.36 9.46
C GLN A 71 3.34 -1.40 8.75
N VAL A 72 4.24 -0.94 7.88
CA VAL A 72 5.19 -1.81 7.20
C VAL A 72 6.09 -2.48 8.24
N GLY A 73 6.15 -3.80 8.18
CA GLY A 73 7.00 -4.63 9.03
C GLY A 73 7.96 -5.46 8.19
N ALA A 74 8.85 -6.18 8.88
CA ALA A 74 9.89 -7.00 8.24
C ALA A 74 9.35 -8.08 7.29
N ASP A 75 8.08 -8.46 7.43
CA ASP A 75 7.45 -9.47 6.58
C ASP A 75 6.85 -8.89 5.29
N CYS A 76 6.65 -7.57 5.17
CA CYS A 76 6.01 -6.95 4.02
C CYS A 76 6.91 -6.90 2.78
N THR A 77 8.23 -6.82 3.00
CA THR A 77 9.25 -6.73 1.95
C THR A 77 9.87 -8.08 1.61
N ARG A 78 9.44 -9.16 2.27
CA ARG A 78 9.94 -10.50 1.99
C ARG A 78 9.42 -10.99 0.63
N PRO A 79 10.28 -11.63 -0.18
CA PRO A 79 9.82 -12.29 -1.39
C PRO A 79 8.68 -13.26 -1.09
N ARG A 80 7.62 -13.21 -1.90
CA ARG A 80 6.42 -14.07 -1.77
C ARG A 80 5.57 -13.81 -0.53
N ALA A 81 5.86 -12.78 0.27
CA ALA A 81 4.93 -12.36 1.29
C ALA A 81 3.61 -11.93 0.64
N ARG A 82 2.50 -12.37 1.23
CA ARG A 82 1.15 -12.03 0.78
C ARG A 82 0.37 -11.43 1.93
N TRP A 83 -0.63 -10.62 1.56
CA TRP A 83 -1.60 -10.13 2.51
C TRP A 83 -2.41 -11.29 3.10
N VAL A 84 -2.55 -11.34 4.42
CA VAL A 84 -3.32 -12.34 5.17
C VAL A 84 -4.27 -11.63 6.13
N ASP A 85 -5.46 -12.20 6.31
CA ASP A 85 -6.61 -11.63 7.04
C ASP A 85 -6.23 -10.91 8.36
N SER A 86 -6.83 -9.74 8.56
CA SER A 86 -6.68 -8.84 9.70
C SER A 86 -6.91 -9.45 11.07
N ARG A 87 -7.79 -10.45 11.15
CA ARG A 87 -8.29 -11.01 12.41
C ARG A 87 -7.24 -11.81 13.16
N VAL A 88 -6.12 -12.14 12.52
CA VAL A 88 -5.01 -12.93 13.11
C VAL A 88 -3.75 -12.11 13.44
N GLY A 89 -3.82 -10.77 13.36
CA GLY A 89 -2.83 -9.87 13.95
C GLY A 89 -1.46 -9.80 13.24
N ALA A 90 -1.27 -10.50 12.11
CA ALA A 90 -0.12 -10.27 11.23
C ALA A 90 -0.53 -10.41 9.77
N TRP A 91 -0.26 -9.33 9.02
CA TRP A 91 -0.90 -9.00 7.75
C TRP A 91 -0.11 -9.39 6.52
N CYS A 92 1.21 -9.47 6.62
CA CYS A 92 2.06 -9.98 5.55
C CYS A 92 2.75 -11.23 6.06
N ARG A 93 2.57 -12.35 5.37
CA ARG A 93 3.32 -13.58 5.68
C ARG A 93 3.80 -14.22 4.40
N VAL A 94 5.00 -14.78 4.46
CA VAL A 94 5.42 -15.77 3.47
C VAL A 94 4.58 -17.01 3.74
N PRO A 95 3.84 -17.57 2.77
CA PRO A 95 3.17 -18.85 2.97
C PRO A 95 4.25 -19.86 3.36
N ASP A 96 4.05 -20.57 4.49
CA ASP A 96 4.96 -21.62 4.92
C ASP A 96 5.23 -22.56 3.73
N ALA A 97 6.49 -22.93 3.53
CA ALA A 97 6.86 -23.91 2.52
C ALA A 97 6.19 -25.23 2.89
N GLY A 98 5.06 -25.53 2.25
CA GLY A 98 4.37 -26.81 2.34
C GLY A 98 5.22 -27.96 1.83
#